data_AF-A0A845WK68-F1
#
_entry.id   AF-A0A845WK68-F1
#
_cell.length_a   1.000
_cell.length_b   1.000
_cell.length_c   1.000
_cell.angle_alpha   90.00
_cell.angle_beta   90.00
_cell.angle_gamma   90.00
#
_symmetry.space_group_name_H-M   'P 1'
#
loop_
_entity.id
_entity.type
_entity.pdbx_description
1 polymer ?
#
loop_
_entity_poly.entity_id
_entity_poly.type
_entity_poly.pdbx_seq_one_letter_code
_entity_poly.pdbx_strand_id
1 'polypeptide(L)'
;MGEWQDNNSRYLSAAMFWLRSRLQELAQELAGDESVDPEAIKQGEAAMAEAEANHPRPALKYLSECFNLSLFEEKILLLCVAMELDPLAHPTRLPTLSRTLKG
;
A
#
# COMPACT_ATOMS: atom_id res chain seq x y z
N MET A 1 -10.69 -16.18 14.41
CA MET A 1 -10.46 -14.73 14.53
C MET A 1 -11.81 -14.05 14.68
N GLY A 2 -11.88 -12.84 15.24
CA GLY A 2 -13.12 -12.05 15.25
C GLY A 2 -13.28 -11.24 13.96
N GLU A 3 -14.52 -10.81 13.66
CA GLU A 3 -14.86 -10.05 12.44
C GLU A 3 -14.01 -8.79 12.25
N TRP A 4 -13.61 -8.12 13.33
CA TRP A 4 -12.73 -6.95 13.28
C TRP A 4 -11.32 -7.30 12.78
N GLN A 5 -10.74 -8.41 13.27
CA GLN A 5 -9.42 -8.85 12.83
C GLN A 5 -9.45 -9.24 11.35
N ASP A 6 -10.52 -9.88 10.90
CA ASP A 6 -10.68 -10.24 9.49
C ASP A 6 -10.80 -8.98 8.61
N ASN A 7 -11.54 -7.96 9.05
CA ASN A 7 -11.61 -6.68 8.35
C ASN A 7 -10.25 -5.95 8.30
N ASN A 8 -9.48 -5.99 9.39
CA ASN A 8 -8.10 -5.46 9.42
C ASN A 8 -7.22 -6.17 8.39
N SER A 9 -7.30 -7.50 8.30
CA SER A 9 -6.53 -8.29 7.34
C SER A 9 -6.93 -8.00 5.89
N ARG A 10 -8.24 -7.84 5.61
CA ARG A 10 -8.75 -7.45 4.28
C ARG A 10 -8.22 -6.09 3.87
N TYR A 11 -8.33 -5.09 4.75
CA TYR A 11 -7.83 -3.75 4.49
C TYR A 11 -6.31 -3.75 4.26
N LEU A 12 -5.54 -4.40 5.13
CA LEU A 12 -4.08 -4.45 5.01
C LEU A 12 -3.66 -5.11 3.70
N SER A 13 -4.29 -6.23 3.32
CA SER A 13 -3.98 -6.93 2.07
C SER A 13 -4.27 -6.05 0.84
N ALA A 14 -5.41 -5.36 0.82
CA ALA A 14 -5.75 -4.40 -0.23
C ALA A 14 -4.75 -3.23 -0.30
N ALA A 15 -4.35 -2.71 0.85
CA ALA A 15 -3.40 -1.61 0.95
C ALA A 15 -1.99 -2.00 0.49
N MET A 16 -1.53 -3.21 0.80
CA MET A 16 -0.26 -3.75 0.30
C MET A 16 -0.30 -3.95 -1.22
N PHE A 17 -1.39 -4.49 -1.74
CA PHE A 17 -1.58 -4.66 -3.18
C PHE A 17 -1.53 -3.31 -3.92
N TRP A 18 -2.31 -2.33 -3.44
CA TRP A 18 -2.29 -0.96 -3.96
C TRP A 18 -0.88 -0.36 -3.93
N LEU A 19 -0.20 -0.41 -2.78
CA LEU A 19 1.12 0.19 -2.62
C LEU A 19 2.15 -0.44 -3.57
N ARG A 20 2.10 -1.77 -3.74
CA ARG A 20 2.96 -2.48 -4.67
C ARG A 20 2.71 -2.04 -6.12
N SER A 21 1.46 -1.95 -6.54
CA SER A 21 1.11 -1.48 -7.89
C SER A 21 1.62 -0.05 -8.12
N ARG A 22 1.52 0.84 -7.14
CA ARG A 22 2.07 2.21 -7.22
C ARG A 22 3.59 2.24 -7.31
N LEU A 23 4.28 1.42 -6.52
CA LEU A 23 5.74 1.34 -6.57
C LEU A 23 6.24 0.76 -7.90
N GLN A 24 5.52 -0.22 -8.47
CA GLN A 24 5.83 -0.78 -9.78
C GLN A 24 5.60 0.22 -10.91
N GLU A 25 4.51 0.98 -10.87
CA GLU A 25 4.21 2.07 -11.82
C GLU A 25 5.36 3.08 -11.86
N LEU A 26 5.76 3.60 -10.69
CA LEU A 26 6.87 4.53 -10.58
C LEU A 26 8.21 3.93 -11.03
N ALA A 27 8.46 2.65 -10.71
CA ALA A 27 9.68 1.97 -11.12
C ALA A 27 9.77 1.79 -12.64
N GLN A 28 8.66 1.50 -13.32
CA GLN A 28 8.60 1.39 -14.78
C GLN A 28 8.72 2.75 -15.46
N GLU A 29 8.05 3.77 -14.93
CA GLU A 29 8.18 5.15 -15.42
C GLU A 29 9.64 5.61 -15.37
N LEU A 30 10.34 5.33 -14.26
CA LEU A 30 11.77 5.62 -14.12
C LEU A 30 12.66 4.79 -15.06
N ALA A 31 12.22 3.59 -15.47
CA ALA A 31 12.93 2.77 -16.45
C ALA A 31 12.72 3.22 -17.89
N GLY A 32 11.69 4.03 -18.16
CA GLY A 32 11.21 4.29 -19.51
C GLY A 32 10.53 3.07 -20.16
N ASP A 33 9.96 2.17 -19.35
CA ASP A 33 9.21 1.00 -19.81
C ASP A 33 7.70 1.31 -19.85
N GLU A 34 6.91 0.43 -20.47
CA GLU A 34 5.45 0.58 -20.52
C GLU A 34 4.83 0.51 -19.10
N SER A 35 3.89 1.41 -18.81
CA SER A 35 3.31 1.60 -17.47
C SER A 35 2.47 0.41 -16.99
N VAL A 36 2.43 0.20 -15.66
CA VAL A 36 1.54 -0.77 -15.00
C VAL A 36 0.10 -0.52 -15.42
N ASP A 37 -0.69 -1.60 -15.50
CA ASP A 37 -2.14 -1.53 -15.66
C ASP A 37 -2.77 -0.62 -14.58
N PRO A 38 -3.33 0.55 -14.96
CA PRO A 38 -3.96 1.48 -14.02
C PRO A 38 -5.14 0.85 -13.27
N GLU A 39 -5.70 -0.25 -13.80
CA GLU A 39 -6.79 -0.97 -13.17
C GLU A 39 -6.38 -1.64 -11.85
N ALA A 40 -5.14 -2.13 -11.75
CA ALA A 40 -4.64 -2.75 -10.52
C ALA A 40 -4.63 -1.75 -9.35
N ILE A 41 -4.24 -0.50 -9.61
CA ILE A 41 -4.26 0.58 -8.61
C ILE A 41 -5.68 0.85 -8.14
N LYS A 42 -6.63 0.99 -9.09
CA LYS A 42 -8.04 1.24 -8.77
C LYS A 42 -8.68 0.10 -7.99
N GLN A 43 -8.35 -1.15 -8.33
CA GLN A 43 -8.82 -2.33 -7.60
C GLN A 43 -8.38 -2.31 -6.14
N GLY A 44 -7.11 -1.97 -5.88
CA GLY A 44 -6.60 -1.82 -4.51
C GLY A 44 -7.31 -0.71 -3.74
N GLU A 45 -7.55 0.45 -4.37
CA GLU A 45 -8.29 1.57 -3.77
C GLU A 45 -9.75 1.19 -3.46
N ALA A 46 -10.43 0.52 -4.39
CA ALA A 46 -11.80 0.07 -4.19
C ALA A 46 -11.91 -0.95 -3.05
N ALA A 47 -10.97 -1.90 -2.97
CA ALA A 47 -10.95 -2.90 -1.90
C ALA A 47 -10.64 -2.29 -0.53
N MET A 48 -9.76 -1.27 -0.45
CA MET A 48 -9.55 -0.50 0.79
C MET A 48 -10.84 0.22 1.21
N ALA A 49 -11.52 0.89 0.26
CA ALA A 49 -12.76 1.61 0.54
C ALA A 49 -13.89 0.66 1.00
N GLU A 50 -14.00 -0.53 0.42
CA GLU A 50 -14.96 -1.55 0.85
C GLU A 50 -14.70 -1.99 2.30
N ALA A 51 -13.43 -2.26 2.66
CA ALA A 51 -13.07 -2.64 4.02
C ALA A 51 -13.24 -1.49 5.04
N GLU A 52 -12.99 -0.24 4.61
CA GLU A 52 -13.22 0.95 5.42
C GLU A 52 -14.71 1.19 5.71
N ALA A 53 -15.61 0.80 4.81
CA ALA A 53 -17.06 0.90 5.00
C ALA A 53 -17.63 -0.10 6.02
N ASN A 54 -16.87 -1.14 6.40
CA ASN A 54 -17.30 -2.12 7.39
C ASN A 54 -17.12 -1.60 8.83
N HIS A 55 -17.97 -2.09 9.74
CA HIS A 55 -17.87 -1.80 11.17
C HIS A 55 -17.55 -3.07 11.97
N PRO A 56 -16.60 -3.01 12.92
CA PRO A 56 -15.70 -1.89 13.22
C PRO A 56 -14.69 -1.60 12.10
N ARG A 57 -14.34 -0.31 11.96
CA ARG A 57 -13.40 0.17 10.94
C ARG A 57 -12.01 -0.46 11.11
N PRO A 58 -11.23 -0.57 10.02
CA PRO A 58 -9.87 -1.09 10.08
C PRO A 58 -9.00 -0.33 11.07
N ALA A 59 -8.10 -1.03 11.76
CA ALA A 59 -7.24 -0.47 12.81
C ALA A 59 -6.42 0.74 12.33
N LEU A 60 -5.95 0.76 11.09
CA LEU A 60 -5.22 1.92 10.55
C LEU A 60 -6.09 3.17 10.54
N LYS A 61 -7.37 3.08 10.14
CA LYS A 61 -8.30 4.21 10.13
C LYS A 61 -8.58 4.71 11.55
N TYR A 62 -8.72 3.79 12.50
CA TYR A 62 -8.89 4.14 13.91
C TYR A 62 -7.65 4.86 14.47
N LEU A 63 -6.44 4.40 14.15
CA LEU A 63 -5.20 5.08 14.51
C LEU A 63 -5.10 6.47 13.88
N SER A 64 -5.44 6.60 12.59
CA SER A 64 -5.45 7.90 11.91
C SER A 64 -6.34 8.91 12.61
N GLU A 65 -7.52 8.50 13.09
CA GLU A 65 -8.41 9.38 13.85
C GLU A 65 -7.86 9.72 15.23
N CYS A 66 -7.38 8.73 15.99
CA CYS A 66 -6.86 8.96 17.34
C CYS A 66 -5.64 9.88 17.37
N PHE A 67 -4.77 9.77 16.37
CA PHE A 67 -3.55 10.57 16.26
C PHE A 67 -3.71 11.78 15.31
N ASN A 68 -4.91 12.00 14.76
CA ASN A 68 -5.20 13.04 13.78
C ASN A 68 -4.19 13.05 12.61
N LEU A 69 -3.89 11.85 12.10
CA LEU A 69 -2.96 11.67 10.99
C LEU A 69 -3.58 12.24 9.72
N SER A 70 -2.80 13.05 9.02
CA SER A 70 -3.07 13.40 7.64
C SER A 70 -2.99 12.17 6.74
N LEU A 71 -3.57 12.26 5.54
CA LEU A 71 -3.44 11.22 4.51
C LEU A 71 -1.96 10.92 4.18
N PHE A 72 -1.09 11.93 4.28
CA PHE A 72 0.34 11.75 4.08
C PHE A 72 0.95 10.86 5.17
N GLU A 73 0.68 11.15 6.45
CA GLU A 73 1.22 10.38 7.58
C GLU A 73 0.67 8.95 7.61
N GLU A 74 -0.62 8.75 7.30
CA GLU A 74 -1.21 7.42 7.15
C GLU A 74 -0.47 6.59 6.09
N LYS A 75 -0.15 7.21 4.94
CA LYS A 75 0.61 6.55 3.86
C LYS A 75 2.07 6.29 4.23
N ILE A 76 2.71 7.17 4.98
CA ILE A 76 4.07 6.93 5.51
C ILE A 76 4.06 5.72 6.46
N LEU A 77 3.09 5.64 7.36
CA LEU A 77 2.94 4.49 8.25
C LEU A 77 2.70 3.20 7.46
N LEU A 78 1.82 3.24 6.45
CA LEU A 78 1.58 2.10 5.56
C LEU A 78 2.85 1.65 4.83
N LEU A 79 3.66 2.59 4.34
CA LEU A 79 4.94 2.29 3.68
C LEU A 79 5.92 1.63 4.65
N CYS A 80 6.04 2.12 5.88
CA CYS A 80 6.87 1.50 6.92
C CYS A 80 6.43 0.06 7.20
N VAL A 81 5.12 -0.17 7.35
CA VAL A 81 4.56 -1.51 7.58
C VAL A 81 4.82 -2.43 6.38
N ALA A 82 4.70 -1.92 5.16
CA ALA A 82 4.95 -2.70 3.94
C ALA A 82 6.40 -3.19 3.86
N MET A 83 7.38 -2.34 4.22
CA MET A 83 8.79 -2.72 4.20
C MET A 83 9.12 -3.84 5.19
N GLU A 84 8.38 -3.95 6.31
CA GLU A 84 8.56 -4.99 7.31
C GLU A 84 7.80 -6.28 6.97
N LEU A 85 6.61 -6.19 6.37
CA LEU A 85 5.73 -7.33 6.13
C LEU A 85 5.86 -7.95 4.73
N ASP A 86 6.32 -7.19 3.73
CA ASP A 86 6.50 -7.68 2.37
C ASP A 86 7.98 -7.64 1.96
N PRO A 87 8.65 -8.81 1.90
CA PRO A 87 10.04 -8.91 1.42
C PRO A 87 10.25 -8.39 -0.02
N LEU A 88 9.18 -8.26 -0.82
CA LEU A 88 9.19 -7.74 -2.19
C LEU A 88 8.90 -6.23 -2.27
N ALA A 89 8.39 -5.61 -1.20
CA ALA A 89 8.21 -4.16 -1.12
C ALA A 89 9.51 -3.42 -0.75
N HIS A 90 10.57 -4.15 -0.39
CA HIS A 90 11.86 -3.55 -0.06
C HIS A 90 12.49 -2.86 -1.29
N PRO A 91 12.90 -1.58 -1.21
CA PRO A 91 13.39 -0.79 -2.35
C PRO A 91 14.56 -1.42 -3.11
N THR A 92 15.45 -2.16 -2.45
CA THR A 92 16.61 -2.81 -3.10
C THR A 92 16.26 -4.09 -3.87
N ARG A 93 15.04 -4.62 -3.76
CA ARG A 93 14.57 -5.76 -4.56
C ARG A 93 13.62 -5.37 -5.69
N LEU A 94 13.30 -4.09 -5.84
CA LEU A 94 12.79 -3.53 -7.09
C LEU A 94 13.99 -3.36 -8.03
N PRO A 95 14.20 -4.25 -9.00
CA PRO A 95 15.42 -4.28 -9.81
C PRO A 95 15.69 -2.94 -10.50
N THR A 96 14.63 -2.19 -10.79
CA THR A 96 14.68 -0.90 -11.49
C THR A 96 15.17 0.27 -10.63
N LEU A 97 14.80 0.35 -9.34
CA LEU A 97 15.22 1.44 -8.44
C LEU A 97 16.69 1.31 -8.02
N SER A 98 17.21 0.08 -7.98
CA SER A 98 18.63 -0.16 -7.70
C SER A 98 19.57 0.35 -8.81
N ARG A 99 19.05 0.50 -10.03
CA ARG A 99 19.80 0.93 -11.22
C ARG A 99 19.93 2.46 -11.28
N THR A 100 18.92 3.20 -10.84
CA THR A 100 18.90 4.67 -10.86
C THR A 100 19.64 5.32 -9.70
N LEU A 101 19.84 4.62 -8.57
CA LEU A 101 20.58 5.13 -7.40
C LEU A 101 22.10 4.86 -7.46
N LYS A 102 22.59 4.13 -8.48
CA LYS A 102 24.02 3.88 -8.73
C LYS A 102 24.59 4.71 -9.89
N GLY A 103 23.77 5.57 -10.51
CA GLY A 103 24.17 6.47 -11.60
C GLY A 103 24.48 7.87 -11.10
#